data_AF-A0A484GHT3-F1
#
_entry.id   AF-A0A484GHT3-F1
#
_cell.length_a   1.000
_cell.length_b   1.000
_cell.length_c   1.000
_cell.angle_alpha   90.00
_cell.angle_beta   90.00
_cell.angle_gamma   90.00
#
_symmetry.space_group_name_H-M   'P 1'
#
loop_
_entity.id
_entity.type
_entity.pdbx_description
1 polymer ?
#
loop_
_entity_poly.entity_id
_entity_poly.type
_entity_poly.pdbx_seq_one_letter_code
_entity_poly.pdbx_strand_id
1 'polypeptide(L)'
;MSVAVEIFGFFIAALGLLMLGVTLTHSSWRVSTVHGNVITTSTIFENLWYSCATDSLGVYNCWEFPSMLALSGYIQACRALMITAIFLGFLGLFLGMVGLRCTNIGDLEPSRKTKLAATAGALNILAGVCGIVTISWYAFHITRDFFDPLYPGTKYELGPALYLGWSASLLAILGGICLFSNCCGSRNQDQGASIRLPYKAPAMPAKSLAARLPTSASDEEGDSSFGKYGKNAYV
;
A
#
# COMPACT_ATOMS: atom_id res chain seq x y z
N MET A 1 1.24 12.40 9.80
CA MET A 1 1.70 11.11 10.37
C MET A 1 2.94 11.31 11.23
N SER A 2 3.13 10.47 12.26
CA SER A 2 4.46 10.26 12.86
C SER A 2 5.28 9.35 11.94
N VAL A 3 6.57 9.63 11.77
CA VAL A 3 7.51 8.83 10.94
C VAL A 3 7.45 7.34 11.29
N ALA A 4 7.17 7.01 12.55
CA ALA A 4 7.00 5.63 13.02
C ALA A 4 5.89 4.86 12.29
N VAL A 5 4.72 5.46 12.04
CA VAL A 5 3.59 4.79 11.37
C VAL A 5 3.88 4.55 9.90
N GLU A 6 4.58 5.49 9.26
CA GLU A 6 4.97 5.39 7.86
C GLU A 6 5.98 4.26 7.64
N ILE A 7 7.02 4.20 8.48
CA ILE A 7 8.03 3.14 8.44
C ILE A 7 7.40 1.78 8.76
N PHE A 8 6.57 1.70 9.80
CA PHE A 8 5.88 0.47 10.17
C PHE A 8 4.97 -0.03 9.06
N GLY A 9 4.15 0.85 8.46
CA GLY A 9 3.29 0.52 7.33
C GLY A 9 4.07 0.03 6.12
N PHE A 10 5.21 0.65 5.82
CA PHE A 10 6.10 0.23 4.74
C PHE A 10 6.65 -1.19 4.95
N PHE A 11 7.18 -1.49 6.14
CA PHE A 11 7.71 -2.83 6.44
C PHE A 11 6.62 -3.91 6.46
N ILE A 12 5.42 -3.59 6.96
CA ILE A 12 4.28 -4.51 6.91
C ILE A 12 3.86 -4.78 5.45
N ALA A 13 3.78 -3.75 4.61
CA ALA A 13 3.49 -3.92 3.19
C ALA A 13 4.56 -4.77 2.48
N ALA A 14 5.83 -4.58 2.84
CA ALA A 14 6.94 -5.35 2.29
C ALA A 14 6.86 -6.83 2.68
N LEU A 15 6.57 -7.11 3.95
CA LEU A 15 6.35 -8.47 4.44
C LEU A 15 5.13 -9.12 3.76
N GLY A 16 4.04 -8.36 3.58
CA GLY A 16 2.85 -8.81 2.85
C GLY A 16 3.16 -9.20 1.41
N LEU A 17 3.93 -8.38 0.68
CA LEU A 17 4.35 -8.70 -0.68
C LEU A 17 5.23 -9.95 -0.74
N LEU A 18 6.19 -10.08 0.17
CA LEU A 18 7.06 -11.26 0.24
C LEU A 18 6.23 -12.52 0.47
N MET A 19 5.30 -12.48 1.42
CA MET A 19 4.42 -13.61 1.72
C MET A 19 3.47 -13.94 0.55
N LEU A 20 2.99 -12.95 -0.22
CA LEU A 20 2.24 -13.19 -1.45
C LEU A 20 3.10 -13.92 -2.51
N GLY A 21 4.37 -13.53 -2.64
CA GLY A 21 5.33 -14.20 -3.52
C GLY A 21 5.57 -15.66 -3.12
N VAL A 22 5.77 -15.91 -1.82
CA VAL A 22 5.90 -17.27 -1.27
C VAL A 22 4.62 -18.08 -1.50
N THR A 23 3.44 -17.47 -1.29
CA THR A 23 2.15 -18.13 -1.53
C THR A 23 2.04 -18.61 -2.98
N LEU A 24 2.43 -17.79 -3.95
CA LEU A 24 2.36 -18.13 -5.37
C LEU A 24 3.20 -19.35 -5.74
N THR A 25 4.39 -19.49 -5.15
CA THR A 25 5.31 -20.61 -5.44
C THR A 25 5.09 -21.82 -4.53
N HIS A 26 4.38 -21.67 -3.41
CA HIS A 26 4.12 -22.75 -2.47
C HIS A 26 3.43 -23.92 -3.17
N SER A 27 3.89 -25.15 -2.92
CA SER A 27 3.45 -26.37 -3.60
C SER A 27 2.06 -26.88 -3.16
N SER A 28 1.59 -26.46 -1.99
CA SER A 28 0.34 -26.98 -1.39
C SER A 28 -0.75 -25.91 -1.25
N TRP A 29 -1.45 -25.59 -2.35
CA TRP A 29 -2.68 -24.79 -2.32
C TRP A 29 -3.90 -25.62 -1.99
N ARG A 30 -3.92 -26.87 -2.46
CA ARG A 30 -4.92 -27.87 -2.09
C ARG A 30 -4.25 -29.22 -1.88
N VAL A 31 -4.82 -30.03 -0.99
CA VAL A 31 -4.30 -31.36 -0.64
C VAL A 31 -5.45 -32.35 -0.73
N SER A 32 -5.28 -33.45 -1.45
CA SER A 32 -6.32 -34.47 -1.60
C SER A 32 -6.63 -35.15 -0.26
N THR A 33 -7.92 -35.42 -0.02
CA THR A 33 -8.35 -36.22 1.13
C THR A 33 -8.29 -37.70 0.76
N VAL A 34 -7.79 -38.54 1.66
CA VAL A 34 -7.58 -39.99 1.43
C VAL A 34 -8.87 -40.79 1.66
N HIS A 35 -10.03 -40.14 1.76
CA HIS A 35 -11.29 -40.80 2.05
C HIS A 35 -11.84 -41.59 0.85
N GLY A 36 -11.64 -42.91 0.87
CA GLY A 36 -12.52 -43.87 0.18
C GLY A 36 -11.90 -44.75 -0.91
N ASN A 37 -10.67 -44.49 -1.39
CA ASN A 37 -10.04 -45.32 -2.41
C ASN A 37 -8.83 -46.10 -1.85
N VAL A 38 -9.10 -47.30 -1.33
CA VAL A 38 -8.12 -48.23 -0.71
C VAL A 38 -7.02 -48.69 -1.69
N ILE A 39 -7.18 -48.44 -3.00
CA ILE A 39 -6.26 -48.93 -4.03
C ILE A 39 -5.08 -47.96 -4.30
N THR A 40 -5.15 -46.71 -3.86
CA THR A 40 -4.08 -45.71 -4.08
C THR A 40 -3.70 -45.01 -2.78
N THR A 41 -2.63 -45.48 -2.14
CA THR A 41 -2.00 -44.86 -0.96
C THR A 41 -1.13 -43.65 -1.35
N SER A 42 -1.69 -42.72 -2.14
CA SER A 42 -0.94 -41.57 -2.66
C SER A 42 -1.61 -40.26 -2.26
N THR A 43 -0.82 -39.35 -1.71
CA THR A 43 -1.27 -38.00 -1.35
C THR A 43 -0.95 -37.05 -2.50
N ILE A 44 -2.00 -36.52 -3.13
CA ILE A 44 -1.88 -35.51 -4.18
C ILE A 44 -1.95 -34.12 -3.55
N PHE A 45 -1.01 -33.25 -3.88
CA PHE A 45 -1.00 -31.85 -3.50
C PHE A 45 -0.71 -31.00 -4.72
N GLU A 46 -1.42 -29.89 -4.83
CA GLU A 46 -1.39 -29.08 -6.03
C GLU A 46 -1.24 -27.61 -5.68
N ASN A 47 -0.52 -26.90 -6.53
CA ASN A 47 -0.48 -25.44 -6.51
C ASN A 47 -1.12 -24.87 -7.77
N LEU A 48 -0.83 -23.60 -8.07
CA LEU A 48 -1.33 -22.97 -9.28
C LEU A 48 -0.68 -23.51 -10.56
N TRP A 49 0.48 -24.17 -10.50
CA TRP A 49 1.36 -24.44 -11.65
C TRP A 49 1.63 -25.94 -11.89
N TYR A 50 1.71 -26.71 -10.81
CA TYR A 50 2.11 -28.09 -10.75
C TYR A 50 1.09 -28.89 -9.93
N SER A 51 0.90 -30.15 -10.32
CA SER A 51 0.24 -31.18 -9.53
C SER A 51 1.29 -32.21 -9.14
N CYS A 52 1.43 -32.47 -7.85
CA CYS A 52 2.43 -33.36 -7.31
C CYS A 52 1.76 -34.47 -6.50
N ALA A 53 2.36 -35.66 -6.53
CA ALA A 53 1.89 -36.82 -5.79
C ALA A 53 3.04 -37.46 -5.02
N THR A 54 2.75 -37.89 -3.79
CA THR A 54 3.64 -38.70 -2.98
C THR A 54 3.01 -40.05 -2.71
N ASP A 55 3.70 -41.12 -3.14
CA ASP A 55 3.29 -42.49 -2.89
C ASP A 55 3.79 -42.99 -1.52
N SER A 56 3.17 -44.03 -0.97
CA SER A 56 3.55 -44.69 0.28
C SER A 56 4.99 -45.26 0.29
N LEU A 57 5.58 -45.46 -0.88
CA LEU A 57 6.97 -45.86 -1.06
C LEU A 57 7.96 -44.68 -0.97
N GLY A 58 7.48 -43.46 -0.70
CA GLY A 58 8.29 -42.24 -0.60
C GLY A 58 8.67 -41.64 -1.95
N VAL A 59 8.09 -42.12 -3.06
CA VAL A 59 8.33 -41.59 -4.40
C VAL A 59 7.59 -40.26 -4.56
N TYR A 60 8.31 -39.22 -4.96
CA TYR A 60 7.79 -37.87 -5.21
C TYR A 60 7.80 -37.59 -6.72
N ASN A 61 6.62 -37.41 -7.31
CA ASN A 61 6.47 -37.07 -8.72
C ASN A 61 5.67 -35.78 -8.87
N CYS A 62 6.18 -34.83 -9.66
CA CYS A 62 5.48 -33.59 -10.00
C CYS A 62 5.29 -33.47 -11.50
N TRP A 63 4.10 -33.04 -11.88
CA TRP A 63 3.67 -32.86 -13.26
C TRP A 63 3.20 -31.42 -13.43
N GLU A 64 3.58 -30.79 -14.54
CA GLU A 64 3.00 -29.50 -14.93
C GLU A 64 1.56 -29.69 -15.42
N PHE A 65 0.67 -28.74 -15.09
CA PHE A 65 -0.71 -28.83 -15.57
C PHE A 65 -0.73 -28.82 -17.11
N PRO A 66 -1.39 -29.82 -17.75
CA PRO A 66 -1.43 -29.91 -19.20
C PRO A 66 -2.24 -28.75 -19.77
N SER A 67 -1.56 -27.87 -20.52
CA SER A 67 -2.09 -26.81 -21.40
C SER A 67 -3.16 -25.86 -20.82
N MET A 68 -2.99 -24.55 -21.05
CA MET A 68 -3.94 -23.49 -20.63
C MET A 68 -5.41 -23.73 -21.03
N LEU A 69 -5.68 -24.57 -22.04
CA LEU A 69 -7.02 -24.87 -22.57
C LEU A 69 -7.74 -26.03 -21.85
N ALA A 70 -7.00 -26.93 -21.20
CA ALA A 70 -7.57 -28.09 -20.50
C ALA A 70 -7.72 -27.87 -18.98
N LEU A 71 -7.16 -26.77 -18.47
CA LEU A 71 -7.21 -26.40 -17.06
C LEU A 71 -8.48 -25.60 -16.74
N SER A 72 -9.08 -25.85 -15.58
CA SER A 72 -10.30 -25.15 -15.14
C SER A 72 -10.11 -23.63 -15.13
N GLY A 73 -11.03 -22.89 -15.76
CA GLY A 73 -10.90 -21.44 -15.98
C GLY A 73 -10.67 -20.61 -14.72
N TYR A 74 -11.16 -21.05 -13.55
CA TYR A 74 -10.93 -20.33 -12.29
C TYR A 74 -9.46 -20.34 -11.85
N ILE A 75 -8.69 -21.40 -12.16
CA ILE A 75 -7.25 -21.45 -11.83
C ILE A 75 -6.49 -20.42 -12.66
N GLN A 76 -6.86 -20.25 -13.92
CA GLN A 76 -6.27 -19.24 -14.79
C GLN A 76 -6.58 -17.82 -14.30
N ALA A 77 -7.82 -17.57 -13.86
CA ALA A 77 -8.20 -16.31 -13.23
C ALA A 77 -7.40 -16.06 -11.94
N CYS A 78 -7.22 -17.09 -11.10
CA CYS A 78 -6.41 -16.99 -9.88
C CYS A 78 -4.93 -16.68 -10.20
N ARG A 79 -4.35 -17.28 -11.24
CA ARG A 79 -2.98 -16.97 -11.69
C ARG A 79 -2.86 -15.49 -12.07
N ALA A 80 -3.78 -15.00 -12.90
CA ALA A 80 -3.79 -13.61 -13.33
C ALA A 80 -3.92 -12.67 -12.13
N LEU A 81 -4.87 -12.92 -11.22
CA LEU A 81 -5.08 -12.08 -10.05
C LEU A 81 -3.87 -12.08 -9.11
N MET A 82 -3.24 -13.23 -8.83
CA MET A 82 -2.02 -13.28 -8.00
C MET A 82 -0.86 -12.52 -8.63
N ILE A 83 -0.62 -12.68 -9.94
CA ILE A 83 0.44 -11.96 -10.65
C ILE A 83 0.19 -10.45 -10.61
N THR A 84 -1.06 -10.03 -10.85
CA THR A 84 -1.41 -8.60 -10.76
C THR A 84 -1.25 -8.07 -9.34
N ALA A 85 -1.62 -8.84 -8.31
CA ALA A 85 -1.42 -8.46 -6.91
C ALA A 85 0.07 -8.23 -6.59
N ILE A 86 0.95 -9.15 -7.00
CA ILE A 86 2.40 -9.02 -6.80
C ILE A 86 2.95 -7.82 -7.55
N PHE A 87 2.53 -7.60 -8.80
CA PHE A 87 2.99 -6.46 -9.60
C PHE A 87 2.57 -5.11 -8.96
N LEU A 88 1.32 -5.01 -8.53
CA LEU A 88 0.80 -3.83 -7.84
C LEU A 88 1.51 -3.58 -6.51
N GLY A 89 1.76 -4.63 -5.72
CA GLY A 89 2.49 -4.53 -4.46
C GLY A 89 3.95 -4.13 -4.66
N PHE A 90 4.62 -4.63 -5.70
CA PHE A 90 5.99 -4.23 -6.05
C PHE A 90 6.04 -2.75 -6.46
N LEU A 91 5.13 -2.30 -7.31
CA LEU A 91 5.02 -0.88 -7.69
C LEU A 91 4.70 -0.01 -6.48
N GLY A 92 3.81 -0.48 -5.60
CA GLY A 92 3.48 0.17 -4.34
C GLY A 92 4.69 0.32 -3.42
N LEU A 93 5.50 -0.72 -3.25
CA LEU A 93 6.73 -0.65 -2.47
C LEU A 93 7.76 0.30 -3.08
N PHE A 94 7.94 0.27 -4.40
CA PHE A 94 8.86 1.17 -5.08
C PHE A 94 8.49 2.64 -4.85
N LEU A 95 7.21 2.98 -5.05
CA LEU A 95 6.68 4.32 -4.76
C LEU A 95 6.78 4.67 -3.27
N GLY A 96 6.56 3.68 -2.39
CA GLY A 96 6.72 3.82 -0.95
C GLY A 96 8.15 4.20 -0.56
N MET A 97 9.16 3.50 -1.11
CA MET A 97 10.57 3.79 -0.85
C MET A 97 10.94 5.24 -1.19
N VAL A 98 10.48 5.74 -2.34
CA VAL A 98 10.73 7.13 -2.79
C VAL A 98 9.87 8.14 -2.01
N GLY A 99 8.67 7.76 -1.58
CA GLY A 99 7.73 8.60 -0.85
C GLY A 99 8.04 8.77 0.65
N LEU A 100 8.89 7.90 1.21
CA LEU A 100 9.27 7.94 2.63
C LEU A 100 9.97 9.26 3.00
N ARG A 101 9.60 9.83 4.16
CA ARG A 101 10.23 11.07 4.68
C ARG A 101 11.73 10.94 4.94
N CYS A 102 12.16 9.74 5.33
CA CYS A 102 13.56 9.42 5.61
C CYS A 102 14.41 9.21 4.36
N THR A 103 13.79 9.08 3.18
CA THR A 103 14.49 8.86 1.92
C THR A 103 14.80 10.19 1.24
N ASN A 104 16.09 10.47 1.03
CA ASN A 104 16.55 11.66 0.31
C ASN A 104 16.94 11.29 -1.13
N ILE A 105 15.95 10.90 -1.94
CA ILE A 105 16.12 10.67 -3.38
C ILE A 105 15.57 11.89 -4.11
N GLY A 106 16.46 12.77 -4.54
CA GLY A 106 16.12 14.05 -5.17
C GLY A 106 15.51 15.06 -4.19
N ASP A 107 15.69 16.35 -4.49
CA ASP A 107 15.11 17.45 -3.71
C ASP A 107 13.60 17.58 -3.99
N LEU A 108 12.84 16.53 -3.62
CA LEU A 108 11.40 16.50 -3.79
C LEU A 108 10.70 17.27 -2.68
N GLU A 109 9.81 18.17 -3.10
CA GLU A 109 8.92 18.89 -2.20
C GLU A 109 8.14 17.93 -1.27
N PRO A 110 8.00 18.25 0.03
CA PRO A 110 7.27 17.43 1.00
C PRO A 110 5.85 17.03 0.58
N SER A 111 5.16 17.88 -0.20
CA SER A 111 3.82 17.58 -0.73
C SER A 111 3.84 16.45 -1.75
N ARG A 112 4.88 16.38 -2.60
CA ARG A 112 5.04 15.30 -3.59
C ARG A 112 5.35 13.97 -2.91
N LYS A 113 6.22 13.96 -1.90
CA LYS A 113 6.52 12.76 -1.09
C LYS A 113 5.25 12.19 -0.45
N THR A 114 4.40 13.06 0.11
CA THR A 114 3.10 12.65 0.68
C THR A 114 2.17 12.03 -0.36
N LYS A 115 2.09 12.59 -1.57
CA LYS A 115 1.28 12.03 -2.66
C LYS A 115 1.82 10.66 -3.10
N LEU A 116 3.13 10.49 -3.22
CA LEU A 116 3.77 9.22 -3.54
C LEU A 116 3.50 8.15 -2.45
N ALA A 117 3.59 8.52 -1.17
CA ALA A 117 3.27 7.61 -0.07
C ALA A 117 1.78 7.20 -0.08
N ALA A 118 0.89 8.14 -0.39
CA ALA A 118 -0.54 7.84 -0.52
C ALA A 118 -0.84 6.92 -1.71
N THR A 119 -0.23 7.16 -2.89
CA THR A 119 -0.40 6.26 -4.04
C THR A 119 0.20 4.88 -3.77
N ALA A 120 1.34 4.81 -3.10
CA ALA A 120 1.94 3.56 -2.63
C ALA A 120 0.98 2.78 -1.70
N GLY A 121 0.35 3.47 -0.75
CA GLY A 121 -0.65 2.87 0.13
C GLY A 121 -1.86 2.32 -0.62
N ALA A 122 -2.41 3.10 -1.56
CA ALA A 122 -3.54 2.66 -2.38
C ALA A 122 -3.22 1.43 -3.23
N LEU A 123 -2.03 1.37 -3.83
CA LEU A 123 -1.58 0.21 -4.62
C LEU A 123 -1.41 -1.03 -3.75
N ASN A 124 -0.87 -0.91 -2.54
CA ASN A 124 -0.76 -2.03 -1.60
C ASN A 124 -2.12 -2.53 -1.10
N ILE A 125 -3.09 -1.63 -0.87
CA ILE A 125 -4.47 -2.02 -0.56
C ILE A 125 -5.07 -2.79 -1.73
N LEU A 126 -4.95 -2.28 -2.95
CA LEU A 126 -5.47 -2.96 -4.14
C LEU A 126 -4.81 -4.33 -4.35
N ALA A 127 -3.49 -4.42 -4.17
CA ALA A 127 -2.75 -5.68 -4.20
C ALA A 127 -3.29 -6.70 -3.20
N GLY A 128 -3.49 -6.28 -1.94
CA GLY A 128 -4.04 -7.15 -0.91
C GLY A 128 -5.50 -7.55 -1.17
N VAL A 129 -6.32 -6.67 -1.76
CA VAL A 129 -7.69 -7.02 -2.19
C VAL A 129 -7.67 -8.03 -3.33
N CYS A 130 -6.81 -7.87 -4.33
CA CYS A 130 -6.63 -8.88 -5.38
C CYS A 130 -6.18 -10.22 -4.79
N GLY A 131 -5.24 -10.21 -3.84
CA GLY A 131 -4.79 -11.40 -3.12
C GLY A 131 -5.94 -12.09 -2.37
N ILE A 132 -6.69 -11.36 -1.54
CA ILE A 132 -7.77 -11.95 -0.73
C ILE A 132 -8.89 -12.50 -1.61
N VAL A 133 -9.26 -11.81 -2.70
CA VAL A 133 -10.24 -12.30 -3.68
C VAL A 133 -9.77 -13.60 -4.31
N THR A 134 -8.49 -13.67 -4.71
CA THR A 134 -7.92 -14.88 -5.32
C THR A 134 -7.97 -16.08 -4.40
N ILE A 135 -7.44 -15.91 -3.18
CA ILE A 135 -7.34 -17.00 -2.20
C ILE A 135 -8.74 -17.44 -1.74
N SER A 136 -9.66 -16.49 -1.54
CA SER A 136 -11.05 -16.78 -1.16
C SER A 136 -11.81 -17.50 -2.26
N TRP A 137 -11.63 -17.08 -3.52
CA TRP A 137 -12.27 -17.73 -4.66
C TRP A 137 -11.74 -19.16 -4.83
N TYR A 138 -10.43 -19.36 -4.76
CA TYR A 138 -9.84 -20.69 -4.81
C TYR A 138 -10.37 -21.60 -3.68
N ALA A 139 -10.41 -21.09 -2.44
CA ALA A 139 -10.98 -21.80 -1.30
C ALA A 139 -12.45 -22.15 -1.49
N PHE A 140 -13.26 -21.21 -2.01
CA PHE A 140 -14.68 -21.43 -2.27
C PHE A 140 -14.92 -22.59 -3.24
N HIS A 141 -14.12 -22.70 -4.31
CA HIS A 141 -14.23 -23.84 -5.24
C HIS A 141 -13.89 -25.17 -4.58
N ILE A 142 -12.83 -25.23 -3.77
CA ILE A 142 -12.49 -26.45 -3.02
C ILE A 142 -13.63 -26.86 -2.11
N THR A 143 -14.15 -25.92 -1.31
CA THR A 143 -15.23 -26.20 -0.36
C THR A 143 -16.50 -26.63 -1.07
N ARG A 144 -16.86 -25.99 -2.19
CA ARG A 144 -18.00 -26.37 -3.01
C ARG A 144 -17.88 -27.81 -3.51
N ASP A 145 -16.73 -28.16 -4.10
CA ASP A 145 -16.51 -29.50 -4.67
C ASP A 145 -16.43 -30.57 -3.57
N PHE A 146 -15.91 -30.23 -2.39
CA PHE A 146 -15.84 -31.15 -1.25
C PHE A 146 -17.22 -31.56 -0.72
N PHE A 147 -18.16 -30.61 -0.64
CA PHE A 147 -19.51 -30.83 -0.10
C PHE A 147 -20.55 -31.24 -1.14
N ASP A 148 -20.23 -31.20 -2.44
CA ASP A 148 -21.14 -31.67 -3.49
C ASP A 148 -21.22 -33.21 -3.48
N PRO A 149 -22.40 -33.80 -3.20
CA PRO A 149 -22.58 -35.25 -3.20
C PRO A 149 -22.49 -35.87 -4.61
N LEU A 150 -22.64 -35.08 -5.67
CA LEU A 150 -22.59 -35.53 -7.06
C LEU A 150 -21.20 -35.36 -7.68
N TYR A 151 -20.22 -34.83 -6.95
CA TYR A 151 -18.87 -34.64 -7.48
C TYR A 151 -18.14 -35.98 -7.65
N PRO A 152 -17.82 -36.40 -8.89
CA PRO A 152 -17.23 -37.71 -9.15
C PRO A 152 -15.71 -37.73 -9.02
N GLY A 153 -15.08 -36.57 -8.77
CA GLY A 153 -13.63 -36.40 -8.71
C GLY A 153 -13.05 -36.56 -7.31
N THR A 154 -11.71 -36.47 -7.23
CA THR A 154 -10.98 -36.47 -5.97
C THR A 154 -11.33 -35.23 -5.14
N LYS A 155 -11.72 -35.44 -3.89
CA LYS A 155 -11.99 -34.34 -2.95
C LYS A 155 -10.68 -33.77 -2.41
N TYR A 156 -10.63 -32.46 -2.26
CA TYR A 156 -9.46 -31.75 -1.74
C TYR A 156 -9.82 -30.95 -0.48
N GLU A 157 -8.84 -30.83 0.39
CA GLU A 157 -8.84 -29.98 1.58
C GLU A 157 -8.01 -28.71 1.31
N LEU A 158 -8.25 -27.70 2.16
CA LEU A 158 -7.58 -26.41 2.10
C LEU A 158 -6.10 -26.56 2.42
N GLY A 159 -5.22 -26.23 1.47
CA GLY A 159 -3.78 -26.32 1.66
C GLY A 159 -3.22 -25.19 2.52
N PRO A 160 -2.03 -25.38 3.13
CA PRO A 160 -1.37 -24.39 3.98
C PRO A 160 -1.08 -23.06 3.25
N ALA A 161 -0.88 -23.09 1.93
CA ALA A 161 -0.62 -21.87 1.15
C ALA A 161 -1.79 -20.87 1.24
N LEU A 162 -3.03 -21.35 1.35
CA LEU A 162 -4.20 -20.47 1.42
C LEU A 162 -4.14 -19.62 2.69
N TYR A 163 -3.89 -20.22 3.85
CA TYR A 163 -3.75 -19.49 5.12
C TYR A 163 -2.63 -18.44 5.09
N LEU A 164 -1.51 -18.79 4.45
CA LEU A 164 -0.40 -17.87 4.24
C LEU A 164 -0.82 -16.71 3.33
N GLY A 165 -1.55 -16.98 2.24
CA GLY A 165 -2.10 -15.98 1.33
C GLY A 165 -3.12 -15.03 1.97
N TRP A 166 -4.00 -15.52 2.83
CA TRP A 166 -4.90 -14.69 3.64
C TRP A 166 -4.12 -13.74 4.54
N SER A 167 -3.14 -14.28 5.26
CA SER A 167 -2.27 -13.50 6.14
C SER A 167 -1.47 -12.43 5.37
N ALA A 168 -0.91 -12.81 4.22
CA ALA A 168 -0.17 -11.92 3.34
C ALA A 168 -1.03 -10.76 2.82
N SER A 169 -2.27 -11.08 2.39
CA SER A 169 -3.23 -10.11 1.89
C SER A 169 -3.66 -9.12 2.98
N LEU A 170 -3.91 -9.61 4.19
CA LEU A 170 -4.23 -8.76 5.35
C LEU A 170 -3.07 -7.83 5.71
N LEU A 171 -1.84 -8.34 5.74
CA LEU A 171 -0.65 -7.51 5.98
C LEU A 171 -0.52 -6.43 4.89
N ALA A 172 -0.66 -6.77 3.61
CA ALA A 172 -0.61 -5.80 2.52
C ALA A 172 -1.68 -4.69 2.67
N ILE A 173 -2.92 -5.05 3.03
CA ILE A 173 -4.01 -4.09 3.27
C ILE A 173 -3.69 -3.19 4.46
N LEU A 174 -3.28 -3.76 5.61
CA LEU A 174 -2.96 -3.00 6.81
C LEU A 174 -1.78 -2.05 6.59
N GLY A 175 -0.71 -2.53 5.97
CA GLY A 175 0.43 -1.69 5.59
C GLY A 175 0.04 -0.57 4.63
N GLY A 176 -0.80 -0.88 3.65
CA GLY A 176 -1.34 0.10 2.72
C GLY A 176 -2.24 1.15 3.38
N ILE A 177 -3.08 0.77 4.35
CA ILE A 177 -3.91 1.70 5.14
C ILE A 177 -3.04 2.64 5.97
N CYS A 178 -2.00 2.10 6.64
CA CYS A 178 -1.04 2.91 7.39
C CYS A 178 -0.43 3.99 6.49
N LEU A 179 0.02 3.62 5.27
CA LEU A 179 0.59 4.56 4.29
C LEU A 179 -0.44 5.53 3.68
N PHE A 180 -1.69 5.09 3.49
CA PHE A 180 -2.75 5.90 2.86
C PHE A 180 -3.36 6.97 3.79
N SER A 181 -3.28 6.77 5.11
CA SER A 181 -3.97 7.57 6.13
C SER A 181 -3.72 9.09 6.08
N ASN A 182 -2.62 9.57 5.48
CA ASN A 182 -2.35 11.00 5.29
C ASN A 182 -3.29 11.68 4.26
N CYS A 183 -3.83 10.94 3.28
CA CYS A 183 -4.68 11.53 2.23
C CYS A 183 -6.05 11.96 2.76
N CYS A 184 -6.61 11.21 3.71
CA CYS A 184 -7.91 11.50 4.31
C CYS A 184 -7.84 12.53 5.45
N GLY A 185 -6.71 12.61 6.18
CA GLY A 185 -6.54 13.56 7.28
C GLY A 185 -6.46 15.03 6.83
N SER A 186 -5.89 15.29 5.65
CA SER A 186 -5.75 16.66 5.13
C SER A 186 -7.09 17.31 4.77
N ARG A 187 -8.12 16.49 4.47
CA ARG A 187 -9.44 16.98 4.02
C ARG A 187 -10.32 17.49 5.17
N ASN A 188 -10.01 17.12 6.42
CA ASN A 188 -10.72 17.60 7.61
C ASN A 188 -10.13 18.89 8.19
N GLN A 189 -8.92 19.30 7.80
CA GLN A 189 -8.31 20.54 8.31
C GLN A 189 -8.66 21.78 7.49
N ASP A 190 -9.02 21.60 6.20
CA ASP A 190 -9.45 22.70 5.32
C ASP A 190 -10.91 23.15 5.55
N GLN A 191 -11.74 22.34 6.22
CA GLN A 191 -13.12 22.75 6.57
C GLN A 191 -13.19 23.64 7.82
N GLY A 192 -12.13 23.69 8.65
CA GLY A 192 -12.09 24.53 9.85
C GLY A 192 -11.42 25.91 9.67
N ALA A 193 -10.73 26.14 8.55
CA ALA A 193 -9.84 27.30 8.37
C ALA A 193 -10.23 28.27 7.24
N SER A 194 -11.36 28.05 6.55
CA SER A 194 -11.74 28.82 5.35
C SER A 194 -12.85 29.88 5.54
N ILE A 195 -13.03 30.40 6.76
CA ILE A 195 -13.69 31.71 6.94
C ILE A 195 -12.61 32.76 7.25
N ARG A 196 -11.77 33.08 6.27
CA ARG A 196 -11.09 34.38 6.23
C ARG A 196 -11.68 35.17 5.07
N LEU A 197 -12.66 36.01 5.40
CA LEU A 197 -13.18 37.02 4.48
C LEU A 197 -12.02 37.93 4.03
N PRO A 198 -11.87 38.21 2.72
CA PRO A 198 -10.88 39.17 2.25
C PRO A 198 -11.40 40.58 2.61
N TYR A 199 -10.84 41.18 3.67
CA TYR A 199 -11.04 42.61 3.93
C TYR A 199 -10.28 43.41 2.87
N LYS A 200 -11.02 43.97 1.91
CA LYS A 200 -10.48 44.86 0.88
C LYS A 200 -10.59 46.29 1.40
N ALA A 201 -9.47 46.88 1.83
CA ALA A 201 -9.43 48.29 2.19
C ALA A 201 -9.71 49.15 0.94
N PRO A 202 -10.57 50.20 1.02
CA PRO A 202 -10.82 51.08 -0.12
C PRO A 202 -9.62 51.99 -0.37
N ALA A 203 -9.08 51.93 -1.58
CA ALA A 203 -8.08 52.89 -2.06
C ALA A 203 -8.79 54.21 -2.39
N MET A 204 -8.46 55.29 -1.67
CA MET A 204 -8.88 56.64 -2.07
C MET A 204 -7.96 57.19 -3.17
N PRO A 205 -8.51 57.78 -4.24
CA PRO A 205 -7.70 58.35 -5.31
C PRO A 205 -7.14 59.71 -4.89
N ALA A 206 -5.83 59.89 -5.08
CA ALA A 206 -5.19 61.19 -4.97
C ALA A 206 -5.74 62.12 -6.06
N LYS A 207 -6.45 63.18 -5.67
CA LYS A 207 -6.72 64.34 -6.53
C LYS A 207 -6.03 65.57 -5.94
N SER A 208 -5.30 66.23 -6.82
CA SER A 208 -4.63 67.50 -6.58
C SER A 208 -5.63 68.60 -6.22
N LEU A 209 -5.29 69.41 -5.22
CA LEU A 209 -5.76 70.78 -5.16
C LEU A 209 -4.70 71.63 -4.45
N ALA A 210 -4.05 72.48 -5.24
CA ALA A 210 -3.26 73.59 -4.73
C ALA A 210 -4.16 74.55 -3.95
N ALA A 211 -3.74 74.97 -2.76
CA ALA A 211 -3.75 76.37 -2.31
C ALA A 211 -3.44 76.50 -0.80
N ARG A 212 -2.59 77.49 -0.51
CA ARG A 212 -2.32 78.19 0.76
C ARG A 212 -1.12 77.71 1.60
N LEU A 213 -0.03 78.46 1.44
CA LEU A 213 0.95 78.83 2.47
C LEU A 213 0.26 79.41 3.74
N PRO A 214 0.87 79.35 4.94
CA PRO A 214 2.02 80.21 5.24
C PRO A 214 3.20 79.56 5.98
N THR A 215 4.25 80.37 6.01
CA THR A 215 5.65 80.23 6.39
C THR A 215 5.94 80.14 7.89
N SER A 216 6.96 79.35 8.28
CA SER A 216 7.96 79.62 9.35
C SER A 216 9.06 78.54 9.24
N ALA A 217 10.29 78.84 8.76
CA ALA A 217 11.50 79.17 9.56
C ALA A 217 11.68 78.20 10.76
N SER A 218 12.76 77.41 10.95
CA SER A 218 14.21 77.61 10.80
C SER A 218 14.87 76.25 11.19
N ASP A 219 15.81 75.67 10.45
CA ASP A 219 17.29 75.72 10.64
C ASP A 219 17.90 74.38 11.15
N GLU A 220 19.04 74.04 10.54
CA GLU A 220 20.19 73.22 10.99
C GLU A 220 20.19 71.67 10.97
N GLU A 221 20.84 71.15 9.91
CA GLU A 221 22.09 70.34 9.92
C GLU A 221 22.61 69.75 11.24
N GLY A 222 22.99 68.47 11.24
CA GLY A 222 23.76 67.89 12.36
C GLY A 222 23.98 66.37 12.31
N ASP A 223 25.14 65.99 11.78
CA ASP A 223 25.79 64.68 11.86
C ASP A 223 25.90 64.13 13.29
N SER A 224 25.82 62.80 13.48
CA SER A 224 26.77 62.04 14.33
C SER A 224 26.31 60.60 14.61
N SER A 225 27.05 59.66 14.03
CA SER A 225 27.21 58.30 14.54
C SER A 225 27.98 58.33 15.85
N PHE A 226 27.40 57.83 16.96
CA PHE A 226 28.20 57.46 18.13
C PHE A 226 27.51 56.42 19.02
N GLY A 227 28.26 55.39 19.42
CA GLY A 227 28.05 54.77 20.74
C GLY A 227 27.61 53.31 20.77
N LYS A 228 28.53 52.40 20.46
CA LYS A 228 28.56 51.03 21.01
C LYS A 228 28.42 51.09 22.54
N TYR A 229 27.46 50.37 23.10
CA TYR A 229 27.58 49.82 24.46
C TYR A 229 27.01 48.41 24.50
N GLY A 230 27.92 47.44 24.54
CA GLY A 230 27.65 46.10 25.04
C GLY A 230 28.72 45.79 26.08
N LYS A 231 28.28 45.46 27.32
CA LYS A 231 28.92 44.51 28.25
C LYS A 231 28.17 44.48 29.59
N ASN A 232 27.61 43.29 29.88
CA ASN A 232 27.74 42.52 31.13
C ASN A 232 27.00 43.06 32.39
N ALA A 233 26.42 42.25 33.30
CA ALA A 233 26.58 40.84 33.63
C ALA A 233 25.42 40.33 34.55
N TYR A 234 25.55 39.08 35.02
CA TYR A 234 24.88 38.33 36.13
C TYR A 234 23.37 38.03 35.96
N VAL A 235 22.85 36.79 35.97
CA VAL A 235 23.23 35.48 36.60
C VAL A 235 22.91 34.33 35.63
#